data_AF-A0A497RGL4-F1
#
_entry.id   AF-A0A497RGL4-F1
#
_cell.length_a   1.000
_cell.length_b   1.000
_cell.length_c   1.000
_cell.angle_alpha   90.00
_cell.angle_beta   90.00
_cell.angle_gamma   90.00
#
_symmetry.space_group_name_H-M   'P 1'
#
loop_
_entity.id
_entity.type
_entity.pdbx_description
1 polymer ?
#
loop_
_entity_poly.entity_id
_entity_poly.type
_entity_poly.pdbx_seq_one_letter_code
_entity_poly.pdbx_strand_id
1 'polypeptide(L)'
;IHISDLPIILRNIEKIELSHKIPACKLLNSKKAEENLKLVDSLNECYFHIGDVKVGGRMKIVAEIVNATNMDNNRLIDIVDYYVESGADIVDLGIPLEFDLRDVERVVKTARDHCGALSIDTFSKKAMEVGVEHGVDMVMSVSYNNLDCLDVLKDVAVVVVERDVDRLRKLVGVVRERCERVIADPILDPTNIFESLLRYQKFRSIDDTPLLFGVGNATELMDADSIGINATLAYIAEEIGCQLLFTTEASDKTRGCVRELRVASYMSKVSKLKGIPPKDLGFDLLVLKEKRVRWDIKKVENVVLAKSEKFVRDPMGDFKIWIDGRNIFCKHEKAVVVGNNAKEIIDTVIRLGLVSRLDHAGYLGRELKKAEIALKLGKSYFQDEELKFGIYEVTSLPSSKCSQLQSVQ
;
A
#
# COMPACT_ATOMS: atom_id res chain seq x y z
N ILE A 1 -18.80 3.48 -21.56
CA ILE A 1 -18.42 4.90 -21.70
C ILE A 1 -19.63 5.70 -21.23
N HIS A 2 -19.51 6.51 -20.18
CA HIS A 2 -20.61 7.44 -19.86
C HIS A 2 -20.54 8.61 -20.84
N ILE A 3 -21.70 9.15 -21.25
CA ILE A 3 -21.76 10.31 -22.17
C ILE A 3 -20.96 11.50 -21.63
N SER A 4 -20.83 11.62 -20.30
CA SER A 4 -20.00 12.63 -19.63
C SER A 4 -18.51 12.54 -19.98
N ASP A 5 -18.00 11.37 -20.38
CA ASP A 5 -16.58 11.14 -20.63
C ASP A 5 -16.17 11.52 -22.07
N LEU A 6 -17.15 11.69 -22.97
CA LEU A 6 -16.94 11.93 -24.40
C LEU A 6 -16.06 13.16 -24.69
N PRO A 7 -16.27 14.33 -24.05
CA PRO A 7 -15.45 15.52 -24.32
C PRO A 7 -13.97 15.31 -23.97
N ILE A 8 -13.67 14.54 -22.92
CA ILE A 8 -12.31 14.25 -22.49
C ILE A 8 -11.65 13.25 -23.46
N ILE A 9 -12.40 12.24 -23.91
CA ILE A 9 -11.95 11.27 -24.92
C ILE A 9 -11.61 11.99 -26.22
N LEU A 10 -12.51 12.85 -26.72
CA LEU A 10 -12.32 13.57 -27.98
C LEU A 10 -11.08 14.48 -27.97
N ARG A 11 -10.78 15.13 -26.83
CA ARG A 11 -9.57 15.96 -26.67
C ARG A 11 -8.27 15.13 -26.67
N ASN A 12 -8.34 13.83 -26.42
CA ASN A 12 -7.18 12.95 -26.31
C ASN A 12 -7.16 11.85 -27.38
N ILE A 13 -8.07 11.90 -28.36
CA ILE A 13 -8.26 10.85 -29.37
C ILE A 13 -7.00 10.59 -30.20
N GLU A 14 -6.24 11.65 -30.50
CA GLU A 14 -4.97 11.55 -31.24
C GLU A 14 -3.83 10.97 -30.40
N LYS A 15 -4.00 10.92 -29.07
CA LYS A 15 -2.98 10.47 -28.14
C LYS A 15 -3.26 9.07 -27.57
N ILE A 16 -4.41 8.46 -27.89
CA ILE A 16 -4.84 7.20 -27.27
C ILE A 16 -5.37 6.26 -28.34
N GLU A 17 -4.79 5.07 -28.42
CA GLU A 17 -5.35 3.99 -29.22
C GLU A 17 -6.51 3.34 -28.47
N LEU A 18 -7.71 3.39 -29.05
CA LEU A 18 -8.91 2.84 -28.44
C LEU A 18 -8.92 1.31 -28.58
N SER A 19 -9.42 0.63 -27.54
CA SER A 19 -9.51 -0.83 -27.50
C SER A 19 -10.95 -1.29 -27.71
N HIS A 20 -11.13 -2.39 -28.46
CA HIS A 20 -12.39 -3.12 -28.53
C HIS A 20 -12.70 -3.92 -27.25
N LYS A 21 -11.73 -4.07 -26.34
CA LYS A 21 -11.87 -4.86 -25.10
C LYS A 21 -11.84 -4.01 -23.83
N ILE A 22 -11.14 -2.88 -23.85
CA ILE A 22 -10.96 -2.01 -22.67
C ILE A 22 -11.77 -0.72 -22.87
N PRO A 23 -12.69 -0.37 -21.95
CA PRO A 23 -13.41 0.90 -22.00
C PRO A 23 -12.47 2.12 -22.08
N ALA A 24 -12.80 3.08 -22.95
CA ALA A 24 -11.99 4.29 -23.17
C ALA A 24 -11.72 5.11 -21.90
N CYS A 25 -12.66 5.15 -20.95
CA CYS A 25 -12.47 5.81 -19.65
C CYS A 25 -11.38 5.12 -18.80
N LYS A 26 -11.27 3.79 -18.85
CA LYS A 26 -10.17 3.05 -18.17
C LYS A 26 -8.83 3.39 -18.83
N LEU A 27 -8.77 3.41 -20.17
CA LEU A 27 -7.56 3.78 -20.92
C LEU A 27 -7.08 5.19 -20.59
N LEU A 28 -8.00 6.16 -20.55
CA LEU A 28 -7.71 7.53 -20.13
C LEU A 28 -7.14 7.60 -18.71
N ASN A 29 -7.75 6.85 -17.77
CA ASN A 29 -7.31 6.84 -16.39
C ASN A 29 -5.91 6.24 -16.25
N SER A 30 -5.63 5.11 -16.91
CA SER A 30 -4.31 4.48 -16.95
C SER A 30 -3.25 5.39 -17.55
N LYS A 31 -3.56 6.08 -18.65
CA LYS A 31 -2.63 7.03 -19.25
C LYS A 31 -2.36 8.23 -18.33
N LYS A 32 -3.39 8.77 -17.70
CA LYS A 32 -3.25 9.84 -16.71
C LYS A 32 -2.39 9.42 -15.53
N ALA A 33 -2.56 8.19 -15.05
CA ALA A 33 -1.70 7.60 -14.03
C ALA A 33 -0.24 7.57 -14.49
N GLU A 34 0.03 7.04 -15.68
CA GLU A 34 1.38 6.94 -16.25
C GLU A 34 2.06 8.32 -16.38
N GLU A 35 1.36 9.31 -16.92
CA GLU A 35 1.86 10.69 -17.03
C GLU A 35 2.18 11.30 -15.67
N ASN A 36 1.33 11.06 -14.68
CA ASN A 36 1.52 11.55 -13.31
C ASN A 36 2.68 10.85 -12.59
N LEU A 37 2.86 9.54 -12.78
CA LEU A 37 4.00 8.80 -12.25
C LEU A 37 5.30 9.34 -12.85
N LYS A 38 5.37 9.49 -14.19
CA LYS A 38 6.53 10.06 -14.88
C LYS A 38 6.86 11.47 -14.40
N LEU A 39 5.86 12.33 -14.21
CA LEU A 39 6.04 13.67 -13.67
C LEU A 39 6.76 13.64 -12.32
N VAL A 40 6.29 12.79 -11.39
CA VAL A 40 6.88 12.67 -10.06
C VAL A 40 8.27 12.04 -10.10
N ASP A 41 8.46 11.00 -10.91
CA ASP A 41 9.74 10.28 -11.00
C ASP A 41 10.84 11.13 -11.68
N SER A 42 10.46 12.11 -12.50
CA SER A 42 11.39 13.05 -13.15
C SER A 42 11.94 14.15 -12.24
N LEU A 43 11.49 14.24 -10.98
CA LEU A 43 11.97 15.25 -10.05
C LEU A 43 13.44 15.02 -9.67
N ASN A 44 14.25 16.09 -9.75
CA ASN A 44 15.70 16.04 -9.50
C ASN A 44 16.09 16.44 -8.07
N GLU A 45 15.14 16.82 -7.22
CA GLU A 45 15.39 17.12 -5.80
C GLU A 45 16.08 15.93 -5.11
N CYS A 46 17.22 16.20 -4.47
CA CYS A 46 18.01 15.22 -3.74
C CYS A 46 18.67 15.90 -2.55
N TYR A 47 18.39 15.40 -1.35
CA TYR A 47 19.14 15.76 -0.14
C TYR A 47 20.38 14.89 -0.01
N PHE A 48 20.21 13.56 -0.11
CA PHE A 48 21.28 12.56 -0.10
C PHE A 48 20.72 11.18 -0.50
N HIS A 49 21.58 10.16 -0.51
CA HIS A 49 21.20 8.77 -0.75
C HIS A 49 21.27 7.94 0.54
N ILE A 50 20.34 6.98 0.65
CA ILE A 50 20.34 5.88 1.63
C ILE A 50 20.39 4.60 0.81
N GLY A 51 21.53 3.91 0.78
CA GLY A 51 21.78 2.86 -0.21
C GLY A 51 21.54 3.40 -1.62
N ASP A 52 20.70 2.70 -2.40
CA ASP A 52 20.31 3.11 -3.75
C ASP A 52 19.16 4.15 -3.77
N VAL A 53 18.61 4.51 -2.61
CA VAL A 53 17.41 5.36 -2.51
C VAL A 53 17.78 6.83 -2.43
N LYS A 54 17.39 7.59 -3.45
CA LYS A 54 17.45 9.06 -3.48
C LYS A 54 16.43 9.66 -2.51
N VAL A 55 16.85 10.30 -1.43
CA VAL A 55 15.97 11.05 -0.51
C VAL A 55 15.70 12.43 -1.10
N GLY A 56 14.44 12.67 -1.50
CA GLY A 56 14.03 13.87 -2.26
C GLY A 56 13.02 13.54 -3.36
N GLY A 57 12.36 14.56 -3.90
CA GLY A 57 11.21 14.37 -4.79
C GLY A 57 10.00 13.86 -3.98
N ARG A 58 9.36 12.76 -4.39
CA ARG A 58 8.31 12.12 -3.55
C ARG A 58 8.86 11.60 -2.23
N MET A 59 8.02 11.64 -1.20
CA MET A 59 8.30 10.97 0.06
C MET A 59 8.61 9.49 -0.16
N LYS A 60 9.62 8.97 0.56
CA LYS A 60 10.01 7.55 0.51
C LYS A 60 9.33 6.77 1.61
N ILE A 61 9.00 5.52 1.31
CA ILE A 61 8.32 4.63 2.24
C ILE A 61 9.36 3.80 2.98
N VAL A 62 9.44 4.00 4.29
CA VAL A 62 10.23 3.18 5.21
C VAL A 62 9.26 2.17 5.84
N ALA A 63 9.47 0.89 5.55
CA ALA A 63 8.59 -0.21 5.96
C ALA A 63 9.25 -1.06 7.04
N GLU A 64 8.71 -0.99 8.26
CA GLU A 64 9.22 -1.71 9.42
C GLU A 64 8.79 -3.19 9.43
N ILE A 65 9.76 -4.06 9.65
CA ILE A 65 9.58 -5.46 10.05
C ILE A 65 9.76 -5.53 11.56
N VAL A 66 8.65 -5.58 12.29
CA VAL A 66 8.63 -5.61 13.75
C VAL A 66 9.24 -6.92 14.26
N ASN A 67 10.13 -6.83 15.24
CA ASN A 67 10.79 -7.98 15.88
C ASN A 67 11.52 -8.90 14.87
N ALA A 68 12.27 -8.31 13.94
CA ALA A 68 12.92 -9.04 12.85
C ALA A 68 13.80 -10.20 13.35
N THR A 69 14.50 -10.03 14.47
CA THR A 69 15.39 -11.04 15.08
C THR A 69 14.65 -12.33 15.47
N ASN A 70 13.35 -12.28 15.69
CA ASN A 70 12.55 -13.44 16.11
C ASN A 70 12.06 -14.29 14.92
N MET A 71 12.33 -13.85 13.69
CA MET A 71 11.91 -14.55 12.47
C MET A 71 13.00 -15.48 11.95
N ASP A 72 12.60 -16.61 11.37
CA ASP A 72 13.49 -17.43 10.55
C ASP A 72 13.78 -16.74 9.21
N ASN A 73 14.85 -17.19 8.54
CA ASN A 73 15.33 -16.52 7.33
C ASN A 73 14.32 -16.57 6.19
N ASN A 74 13.59 -17.68 6.00
CA ASN A 74 12.62 -17.78 4.90
C ASN A 74 11.47 -16.81 5.13
N ARG A 75 10.96 -16.76 6.37
CA ARG A 75 9.89 -15.83 6.72
C ARG A 75 10.32 -14.36 6.58
N LEU A 76 11.56 -14.04 6.95
CA LEU A 76 12.10 -12.69 6.80
C LEU A 76 12.18 -12.32 5.31
N ILE A 77 12.73 -13.18 4.47
CA ILE A 77 12.82 -12.99 3.01
C ILE A 77 11.43 -12.74 2.41
N ASP A 78 10.45 -13.59 2.73
CA ASP A 78 9.08 -13.45 2.22
C ASP A 78 8.47 -12.07 2.54
N ILE A 79 8.75 -11.52 3.72
CA ILE A 79 8.24 -10.20 4.14
C ILE A 79 9.00 -9.09 3.43
N VAL A 80 10.34 -9.18 3.33
CA VAL A 80 11.17 -8.19 2.63
C VAL A 80 10.74 -8.09 1.17
N ASP A 81 10.62 -9.22 0.48
CA ASP A 81 10.19 -9.29 -0.91
C ASP A 81 8.78 -8.69 -1.06
N TYR A 82 7.84 -9.06 -0.19
CA TYR A 82 6.48 -8.50 -0.19
C TYR A 82 6.45 -6.98 0.03
N TYR A 83 7.28 -6.43 0.90
CA TYR A 83 7.38 -4.99 1.13
C TYR A 83 7.98 -4.26 -0.06
N VAL A 84 9.04 -4.79 -0.66
CA VAL A 84 9.65 -4.23 -1.89
C VAL A 84 8.64 -4.25 -3.04
N GLU A 85 7.93 -5.37 -3.25
CA GLU A 85 6.86 -5.49 -4.26
C GLU A 85 5.67 -4.55 -3.98
N SER A 86 5.41 -4.26 -2.70
CA SER A 86 4.39 -3.30 -2.29
C SER A 86 4.83 -1.85 -2.45
N GLY A 87 6.11 -1.60 -2.71
CA GLY A 87 6.66 -0.29 -3.03
C GLY A 87 7.38 0.40 -1.85
N ALA A 88 7.82 -0.37 -0.85
CA ALA A 88 8.79 0.10 0.13
C ALA A 88 10.05 0.59 -0.60
N ASP A 89 10.55 1.76 -0.20
CA ASP A 89 11.81 2.28 -0.70
C ASP A 89 12.96 1.82 0.21
N ILE A 90 12.71 1.82 1.53
CA ILE A 90 13.66 1.39 2.56
C ILE A 90 12.97 0.34 3.41
N VAL A 91 13.64 -0.78 3.66
CA VAL A 91 13.18 -1.80 4.62
C VAL A 91 13.84 -1.53 5.95
N ASP A 92 13.06 -1.47 7.02
CA ASP A 92 13.56 -1.22 8.38
C ASP A 92 13.41 -2.45 9.25
N LEU A 93 14.49 -2.85 9.92
CA LEU A 93 14.53 -4.00 10.81
C LEU A 93 14.37 -3.53 12.26
N GLY A 94 13.18 -3.72 12.83
CA GLY A 94 12.91 -3.41 14.23
C GLY A 94 13.59 -4.42 15.15
N ILE A 95 14.57 -3.95 15.94
CA ILE A 95 15.30 -4.78 16.89
C ILE A 95 14.63 -4.67 18.27
N PRO A 96 14.14 -5.79 18.85
CA PRO A 96 13.54 -5.78 20.18
C PRO A 96 14.54 -5.36 21.25
N LEU A 97 14.05 -4.97 22.44
CA LEU A 97 14.90 -4.61 23.58
C LEU A 97 15.83 -5.76 24.01
N GLU A 98 15.33 -7.00 23.93
CA GLU A 98 16.08 -8.21 24.23
C GLU A 98 16.46 -8.92 22.93
N PHE A 99 17.75 -9.04 22.65
CA PHE A 99 18.28 -9.63 21.42
C PHE A 99 19.66 -10.27 21.61
N ASP A 100 20.03 -11.21 20.73
CA ASP A 100 21.40 -11.71 20.56
C ASP A 100 22.06 -10.98 19.38
N LEU A 101 23.33 -10.59 19.51
CA LEU A 101 24.08 -9.92 18.44
C LEU A 101 24.19 -10.79 17.18
N ARG A 102 24.24 -12.12 17.34
CA ARG A 102 24.25 -13.07 16.22
C ARG A 102 22.94 -13.05 15.44
N ASP A 103 21.82 -12.80 16.11
CA ASP A 103 20.54 -12.65 15.43
C ASP A 103 20.47 -11.34 14.66
N VAL A 104 21.00 -10.24 15.21
CA VAL A 104 21.12 -8.96 14.50
C VAL A 104 21.96 -9.13 13.23
N GLU A 105 23.14 -9.73 13.35
CA GLU A 105 24.00 -10.05 12.20
C GLU A 105 23.26 -10.89 11.15
N ARG A 106 22.59 -11.95 11.59
CA ARG A 106 21.84 -12.87 10.71
C ARG A 106 20.75 -12.14 9.94
N VAL A 107 19.92 -11.33 10.60
CA VAL A 107 18.80 -10.66 9.93
C VAL A 107 19.26 -9.56 8.98
N VAL A 108 20.32 -8.82 9.34
CA VAL A 108 20.91 -7.80 8.46
C VAL A 108 21.48 -8.44 7.20
N LYS A 109 22.26 -9.51 7.34
CA LYS A 109 22.79 -10.27 6.18
C LYS A 109 21.69 -10.84 5.31
N THR A 110 20.65 -11.39 5.93
CA THR A 110 19.54 -12.01 5.20
C THR A 110 18.73 -10.98 4.41
N ALA A 111 18.46 -9.80 4.98
CA ALA A 111 17.65 -8.77 4.33
C ALA A 111 18.41 -7.94 3.29
N ARG A 112 19.74 -7.78 3.45
CA ARG A 112 20.61 -6.98 2.56
C ARG A 112 20.44 -7.31 1.09
N ASP A 113 20.42 -8.59 0.74
CA ASP A 113 20.41 -9.03 -0.66
C ASP A 113 19.02 -8.90 -1.32
N HIS A 114 18.00 -8.54 -0.56
CA HIS A 114 16.59 -8.49 -0.99
C HIS A 114 16.03 -7.07 -1.08
N CYS A 115 16.81 -6.03 -0.76
CA CYS A 115 16.35 -4.64 -0.82
C CYS A 115 17.46 -3.66 -1.22
N GLY A 116 17.09 -2.52 -1.81
CA GLY A 116 18.06 -1.49 -2.26
C GLY A 116 18.54 -0.55 -1.15
N ALA A 117 17.87 -0.56 0.00
CA ALA A 117 18.23 0.22 1.17
C ALA A 117 17.68 -0.44 2.43
N LEU A 118 18.54 -0.62 3.42
CA LEU A 118 18.20 -1.28 4.68
C LEU A 118 18.45 -0.33 5.86
N SER A 119 17.51 -0.34 6.78
CA SER A 119 17.56 0.40 8.03
C SER A 119 17.48 -0.53 9.23
N ILE A 120 17.97 -0.07 10.37
CA ILE A 120 17.80 -0.75 11.66
C ILE A 120 17.23 0.24 12.67
N ASP A 121 16.16 -0.16 13.36
CA ASP A 121 15.56 0.62 14.44
C ASP A 121 15.88 0.01 15.80
N THR A 122 16.68 0.74 16.57
CA THR A 122 17.15 0.33 17.89
C THR A 122 17.71 1.52 18.66
N PHE A 123 17.65 1.46 20.00
CA PHE A 123 18.39 2.38 20.86
C PHE A 123 19.77 1.83 21.28
N SER A 124 20.09 0.58 20.94
CA SER A 124 21.30 -0.10 21.41
C SER A 124 22.50 0.14 20.49
N LYS A 125 23.53 0.80 21.02
CA LYS A 125 24.81 1.01 20.32
C LYS A 125 25.40 -0.28 19.74
N LYS A 126 25.36 -1.39 20.48
CA LYS A 126 25.92 -2.66 20.00
C LYS A 126 25.17 -3.22 18.78
N ALA A 127 23.85 -3.06 18.72
CA ALA A 127 23.07 -3.45 17.55
C ALA A 127 23.35 -2.53 16.36
N MET A 128 23.50 -1.22 16.60
CA MET A 128 23.91 -0.26 15.58
C MET A 128 25.29 -0.62 14.99
N GLU A 129 26.27 -0.92 15.85
CA GLU A 129 27.62 -1.35 15.44
C GLU A 129 27.57 -2.57 14.51
N VAL A 130 26.88 -3.63 14.94
CA VAL A 130 26.73 -4.85 14.12
C VAL A 130 25.97 -4.56 12.83
N GLY A 131 24.92 -3.74 12.88
CA GLY A 131 24.16 -3.34 11.70
C GLY A 131 25.03 -2.63 10.67
N VAL A 132 25.81 -1.64 11.10
CA VAL A 132 26.70 -0.86 10.22
C VAL A 132 27.82 -1.73 9.66
N GLU A 133 28.44 -2.59 10.47
CA GLU A 133 29.47 -3.53 10.02
C GLU A 133 28.95 -4.46 8.90
N HIS A 134 27.67 -4.84 8.98
CA HIS A 134 27.00 -5.71 8.00
C HIS A 134 26.20 -4.95 6.95
N GLY A 135 26.37 -3.63 6.90
CA GLY A 135 26.08 -2.79 5.75
C GLY A 135 24.82 -1.96 5.82
N VAL A 136 24.07 -1.86 6.94
CA VAL A 136 22.86 -1.00 7.03
C VAL A 136 23.14 0.42 6.52
N ASP A 137 22.19 0.99 5.79
CA ASP A 137 22.34 2.30 5.14
C ASP A 137 21.78 3.44 5.99
N MET A 138 20.90 3.10 6.93
CA MET A 138 20.26 4.02 7.86
C MET A 138 20.16 3.40 9.26
N VAL A 139 20.32 4.23 10.29
CA VAL A 139 20.06 3.88 11.68
C VAL A 139 19.01 4.82 12.23
N MET A 140 17.98 4.25 12.84
CA MET A 140 16.92 5.01 13.50
C MET A 140 17.17 5.21 15.00
N SER A 141 16.44 6.14 15.60
CA SER A 141 16.35 6.29 17.06
C SER A 141 17.60 6.81 17.79
N VAL A 142 18.34 7.76 17.18
CA VAL A 142 19.38 8.52 17.89
C VAL A 142 18.77 9.64 18.73
N SER A 143 19.15 9.71 20.00
CA SER A 143 18.66 10.68 20.99
C SER A 143 19.80 11.14 21.90
N TYR A 144 19.51 12.05 22.84
CA TYR A 144 20.46 12.45 23.88
C TYR A 144 20.97 11.28 24.74
N ASN A 145 20.27 10.15 24.77
CA ASN A 145 20.60 9.01 25.63
C ASN A 145 21.65 8.07 25.03
N ASN A 146 21.97 8.18 23.74
CA ASN A 146 22.87 7.25 23.05
C ASN A 146 23.87 7.96 22.11
N LEU A 147 24.22 9.22 22.38
CA LEU A 147 25.15 10.00 21.55
C LEU A 147 26.56 9.38 21.41
N ASP A 148 26.94 8.45 22.29
CA ASP A 148 28.19 7.71 22.19
C ASP A 148 28.19 6.70 21.02
N CYS A 149 27.05 6.45 20.37
CA CYS A 149 26.98 5.65 19.14
C CYS A 149 27.50 6.39 17.89
N LEU A 150 27.59 7.73 17.92
CA LEU A 150 27.91 8.52 16.72
C LEU A 150 29.26 8.18 16.07
N ASP A 151 30.20 7.63 16.82
CA ASP A 151 31.52 7.23 16.30
C ASP A 151 31.43 6.12 15.25
N VAL A 152 30.35 5.33 15.26
CA VAL A 152 30.13 4.22 14.34
C VAL A 152 29.11 4.52 13.26
N LEU A 153 28.51 5.72 13.25
CA LEU A 153 27.41 6.10 12.35
C LEU A 153 27.82 7.08 11.24
N LYS A 154 29.12 7.28 11.00
CA LYS A 154 29.63 8.31 10.08
C LYS A 154 29.16 8.12 8.64
N ASP A 155 29.10 6.87 8.20
CA ASP A 155 28.85 6.50 6.81
C ASP A 155 27.40 6.02 6.54
N VAL A 156 26.47 6.28 7.45
CA VAL A 156 25.06 5.92 7.32
C VAL A 156 24.16 7.13 7.53
N ALA A 157 22.92 7.06 7.05
CA ALA A 157 21.90 8.03 7.43
C ALA A 157 21.46 7.81 8.88
N VAL A 158 21.16 8.90 9.59
CA VAL A 158 20.81 8.86 11.02
C VAL A 158 19.50 9.59 11.24
N VAL A 159 18.52 8.90 11.83
CA VAL A 159 17.27 9.52 12.29
C VAL A 159 17.41 9.94 13.75
N VAL A 160 17.22 11.23 13.98
CA VAL A 160 17.33 11.88 15.28
C VAL A 160 15.94 12.15 15.82
N VAL A 161 15.68 11.69 17.04
CA VAL A 161 14.34 11.64 17.62
C VAL A 161 14.28 12.50 18.89
N GLU A 162 13.40 13.51 18.90
CA GLU A 162 13.12 14.34 20.08
C GLU A 162 11.78 15.07 19.88
N ARG A 163 10.99 15.19 20.95
CA ARG A 163 9.69 15.85 20.90
C ARG A 163 9.86 17.35 21.00
N ASP A 164 10.66 17.84 21.94
CA ASP A 164 10.82 19.29 22.07
C ASP A 164 11.55 19.88 20.85
N VAL A 165 10.93 20.83 20.16
CA VAL A 165 11.43 21.36 18.88
C VAL A 165 12.79 22.03 19.02
N ASP A 166 13.02 22.77 20.11
CA ASP A 166 14.28 23.48 20.33
C ASP A 166 15.40 22.50 20.69
N ARG A 167 15.09 21.46 21.47
CA ARG A 167 16.01 20.35 21.74
C ARG A 167 16.30 19.52 20.50
N LEU A 168 15.30 19.22 19.67
CA LEU A 168 15.48 18.49 18.41
C LEU A 168 16.44 19.24 17.49
N ARG A 169 16.26 20.54 17.31
CA ARG A 169 17.16 21.38 16.49
C ARG A 169 18.59 21.35 17.02
N LYS A 170 18.78 21.47 18.35
CA LYS A 170 20.11 21.37 18.96
C LYS A 170 20.73 19.99 18.75
N LEU A 171 19.95 18.93 18.93
CA LEU A 171 20.40 17.55 18.75
C LEU A 171 20.81 17.29 17.30
N VAL A 172 20.03 17.75 16.32
CA VAL A 172 20.39 17.71 14.90
C VAL A 172 21.73 18.42 14.67
N GLY A 173 21.95 19.58 15.28
CA GLY A 173 23.23 20.29 15.23
C GLY A 173 24.40 19.45 15.74
N VAL A 174 24.26 18.83 16.91
CA VAL A 174 25.29 17.95 17.51
C VAL A 174 25.58 16.73 16.62
N VAL A 175 24.55 16.07 16.09
CA VAL A 175 24.73 14.89 15.25
C VAL A 175 25.37 15.25 13.92
N ARG A 176 25.05 16.42 13.35
CA ARG A 176 25.66 16.93 12.11
C ARG A 176 27.17 17.16 12.19
N GLU A 177 27.73 17.32 13.38
CA GLU A 177 29.19 17.43 13.55
C GLU A 177 29.92 16.12 13.22
N ARG A 178 29.22 14.98 13.24
CA ARG A 178 29.81 13.65 13.02
C ARG A 178 29.17 12.85 11.87
N CYS A 179 27.93 13.16 11.52
CA CYS A 179 27.15 12.45 10.51
C CYS A 179 26.62 13.45 9.47
N GLU A 180 26.90 13.23 8.19
CA GLU A 180 26.46 14.14 7.13
C GLU A 180 24.96 13.99 6.80
N ARG A 181 24.44 12.77 6.92
CA ARG A 181 23.09 12.39 6.48
C ARG A 181 22.12 12.32 7.66
N VAL A 182 21.65 13.48 8.10
CA VAL A 182 20.77 13.58 9.27
C VAL A 182 19.32 13.80 8.86
N ILE A 183 18.41 13.07 9.52
CA ILE A 183 16.96 13.16 9.39
C ILE A 183 16.40 13.48 10.77
N ALA A 184 15.44 14.38 10.86
CA ALA A 184 14.78 14.69 12.13
C ALA A 184 13.41 13.99 12.22
N ASP A 185 13.07 13.51 13.41
CA ASP A 185 11.75 12.98 13.72
C ASP A 185 11.19 13.66 14.98
N PRO A 186 10.29 14.65 14.80
CA PRO A 186 9.50 15.26 15.86
C PRO A 186 8.52 14.32 16.57
N ILE A 187 8.32 13.09 16.10
CA ILE A 187 7.40 12.06 16.60
C ILE A 187 5.92 12.40 16.42
N LEU A 188 5.26 11.68 15.52
CA LEU A 188 3.79 11.66 15.41
C LEU A 188 3.20 10.89 16.59
N ASP A 189 2.37 11.55 17.40
CA ASP A 189 1.80 10.97 18.61
C ASP A 189 0.39 10.41 18.33
N PRO A 190 0.12 9.13 18.60
CA PRO A 190 -1.19 8.53 18.33
C PRO A 190 -2.34 9.13 19.14
N THR A 191 -2.04 9.67 20.32
CA THR A 191 -3.02 10.26 21.25
C THR A 191 -3.13 11.77 21.12
N ASN A 192 -2.11 12.43 20.56
CA ASN A 192 -2.00 13.89 20.43
C ASN A 192 -1.63 14.28 19.00
N ILE A 193 -2.42 13.81 18.03
CA ILE A 193 -2.11 13.95 16.60
C ILE A 193 -2.00 15.41 16.19
N PHE A 194 -2.99 16.23 16.54
CA PHE A 194 -2.97 17.64 16.18
C PHE A 194 -1.74 18.37 16.74
N GLU A 195 -1.43 18.18 18.03
CA GLU A 195 -0.25 18.78 18.67
C GLU A 195 1.07 18.29 18.06
N SER A 196 1.15 17.01 17.67
CA SER A 196 2.32 16.50 16.95
C SER A 196 2.43 17.07 15.54
N LEU A 197 1.33 17.27 14.81
CA LEU A 197 1.34 17.95 13.52
C LEU A 197 1.84 19.41 13.64
N LEU A 198 1.37 20.15 14.65
CA LEU A 198 1.87 21.50 14.94
C LEU A 198 3.38 21.50 15.25
N ARG A 199 3.86 20.44 15.92
CA ARG A 199 5.28 20.25 16.22
C ARG A 199 6.12 20.06 14.97
N TYR A 200 5.66 19.22 14.03
CA TYR A 200 6.28 19.07 12.73
C TYR A 200 6.33 20.40 11.96
N GLN A 201 5.22 21.13 11.90
CA GLN A 201 5.16 22.43 11.25
C GLN A 201 6.13 23.44 11.91
N LYS A 202 6.17 23.50 13.24
CA LYS A 202 7.06 24.39 13.99
C LYS A 202 8.53 24.05 13.76
N PHE A 203 8.90 22.76 13.71
CA PHE A 203 10.27 22.38 13.40
C PHE A 203 10.64 22.77 11.97
N ARG A 204 9.79 22.46 10.99
CA ARG A 204 10.03 22.82 9.59
C ARG A 204 10.20 24.33 9.38
N SER A 205 9.49 25.17 10.14
CA SER A 205 9.62 26.63 9.98
C SER A 205 10.94 27.22 10.48
N ILE A 206 11.74 26.43 11.22
CA ILE A 206 13.02 26.87 11.78
C ILE A 206 14.22 26.04 11.30
N ASP A 207 14.00 24.91 10.63
CA ASP A 207 15.04 24.00 10.16
C ASP A 207 14.62 23.19 8.90
N ASP A 208 15.51 23.15 7.91
CA ASP A 208 15.30 22.48 6.62
C ASP A 208 15.78 21.02 6.57
N THR A 209 16.18 20.44 7.70
CA THR A 209 16.57 19.02 7.81
C THR A 209 15.47 18.11 7.23
N PRO A 210 15.83 17.06 6.46
CA PRO A 210 14.87 16.04 6.05
C PRO A 210 14.06 15.49 7.23
N LEU A 211 12.76 15.31 7.03
CA LEU A 211 11.85 14.85 8.07
C LEU A 211 11.37 13.43 7.80
N LEU A 212 11.41 12.60 8.85
CA LEU A 212 10.70 11.33 8.92
C LEU A 212 9.35 11.54 9.62
N PHE A 213 8.30 11.00 9.03
CA PHE A 213 6.93 11.12 9.51
C PHE A 213 6.34 9.74 9.79
N GLY A 214 6.21 9.39 11.08
CA GLY A 214 5.76 8.09 11.57
C GLY A 214 4.27 7.84 11.43
N VAL A 215 3.78 7.65 10.20
CA VAL A 215 2.35 7.40 9.90
C VAL A 215 1.81 6.18 10.65
N GLY A 216 2.63 5.14 10.80
CA GLY A 216 2.28 3.89 11.51
C GLY A 216 1.71 4.13 12.91
N ASN A 217 2.23 5.13 13.64
CA ASN A 217 1.76 5.46 14.98
C ASN A 217 0.27 5.80 15.00
N ALA A 218 -0.22 6.56 14.02
CA ALA A 218 -1.64 6.90 13.92
C ALA A 218 -2.43 5.74 13.32
N THR A 219 -1.97 5.20 12.18
CA THR A 219 -2.73 4.21 11.41
C THR A 219 -2.96 2.92 12.19
N GLU A 220 -2.01 2.45 12.99
CA GLU A 220 -2.18 1.24 13.79
C GLU A 220 -3.14 1.42 14.97
N LEU A 221 -3.09 2.59 15.61
CA LEU A 221 -3.78 2.83 16.89
C LEU A 221 -5.16 3.49 16.74
N MET A 222 -5.58 3.81 15.51
CA MET A 222 -6.95 4.23 15.20
C MET A 222 -7.85 3.06 14.78
N ASP A 223 -9.07 2.99 15.29
CA ASP A 223 -10.07 2.00 14.85
C ASP A 223 -10.85 2.48 13.62
N ALA A 224 -10.13 2.75 12.53
CA ALA A 224 -10.68 3.20 11.25
C ALA A 224 -9.84 2.64 10.07
N ASP A 225 -10.36 2.79 8.85
CA ASP A 225 -9.71 2.26 7.64
C ASP A 225 -8.33 2.90 7.42
N SER A 226 -7.30 2.04 7.35
CA SER A 226 -5.90 2.44 7.15
C SER A 226 -5.71 3.31 5.92
N ILE A 227 -6.45 3.01 4.87
CA ILE A 227 -6.37 3.66 3.57
C ILE A 227 -6.68 5.16 3.64
N GLY A 228 -7.77 5.53 4.32
CA GLY A 228 -8.18 6.93 4.48
C GLY A 228 -7.24 7.72 5.39
N ILE A 229 -6.76 7.07 6.46
CA ILE A 229 -5.79 7.65 7.39
C ILE A 229 -4.47 7.91 6.66
N ASN A 230 -3.93 6.90 5.97
CA ASN A 230 -2.69 6.99 5.20
C ASN A 230 -2.76 8.06 4.11
N ALA A 231 -3.87 8.13 3.37
CA ALA A 231 -4.07 9.16 2.35
C ALA A 231 -4.03 10.58 2.95
N THR A 232 -4.75 10.78 4.07
CA THR A 232 -4.84 12.08 4.74
C THR A 232 -3.49 12.50 5.34
N LEU A 233 -2.82 11.58 6.05
CA LEU A 233 -1.55 11.88 6.70
C LEU A 233 -0.41 12.06 5.70
N ALA A 234 -0.37 11.31 4.60
CA ALA A 234 0.60 11.55 3.53
C ALA A 234 0.39 12.92 2.87
N TYR A 235 -0.86 13.35 2.71
CA TYR A 235 -1.16 14.68 2.18
C TYR A 235 -0.64 15.79 3.11
N ILE A 236 -0.93 15.69 4.41
CA ILE A 236 -0.41 16.61 5.44
C ILE A 236 1.12 16.60 5.50
N ALA A 237 1.74 15.41 5.44
CA ALA A 237 3.20 15.27 5.45
C ALA A 237 3.84 15.94 4.22
N GLU A 238 3.21 15.89 3.04
CA GLU A 238 3.68 16.58 1.84
C GLU A 238 3.53 18.11 1.95
N GLU A 239 2.48 18.60 2.61
CA GLU A 239 2.31 20.04 2.91
C GLU A 239 3.39 20.54 3.88
N ILE A 240 3.70 19.75 4.92
CA ILE A 240 4.81 20.02 5.85
C ILE A 240 6.18 19.91 5.13
N GLY A 241 6.26 19.16 4.02
CA GLY A 241 7.50 18.93 3.29
C GLY A 241 8.38 17.87 3.94
N CYS A 242 7.78 16.77 4.40
CA CYS A 242 8.49 15.59 4.86
C CYS A 242 9.15 14.82 3.70
N GLN A 243 10.16 14.01 4.01
CA GLN A 243 10.93 13.24 3.02
C GLN A 243 10.69 11.74 3.18
N LEU A 244 10.40 11.25 4.39
CA LEU A 244 10.17 9.85 4.66
C LEU A 244 8.81 9.65 5.36
N LEU A 245 8.08 8.61 4.95
CA LEU A 245 6.90 8.10 5.64
C LEU A 245 7.27 6.75 6.25
N PHE A 246 7.14 6.63 7.56
CA PHE A 246 7.46 5.41 8.30
C PHE A 246 6.17 4.68 8.70
N THR A 247 6.11 3.38 8.40
CA THR A 247 4.93 2.54 8.61
C THR A 247 5.31 1.11 8.91
N THR A 248 4.33 0.34 9.36
CA THR A 248 4.43 -1.10 9.61
C THR A 248 3.14 -1.78 9.18
N GLU A 249 3.18 -3.09 8.96
CA GLU A 249 2.01 -3.94 8.72
C GLU A 249 1.84 -4.92 9.89
N ALA A 250 1.73 -4.38 11.11
CA ALA A 250 1.72 -5.18 12.34
C ALA A 250 0.37 -5.85 12.64
N SER A 251 -0.69 -5.51 11.89
CA SER A 251 -2.03 -6.06 12.08
C SER A 251 -2.75 -6.36 10.76
N ASP A 252 -3.81 -7.17 10.80
CA ASP A 252 -4.64 -7.46 9.61
C ASP A 252 -5.19 -6.19 8.96
N LYS A 253 -5.50 -5.17 9.76
CA LYS A 253 -6.03 -3.87 9.33
C LYS A 253 -5.00 -3.08 8.51
N THR A 254 -3.73 -3.18 8.89
CA THR A 254 -2.63 -2.43 8.28
C THR A 254 -1.86 -3.22 7.26
N ARG A 255 -2.21 -4.49 7.05
CA ARG A 255 -1.78 -5.23 5.86
C ARG A 255 -2.07 -4.42 4.59
N GLY A 256 -1.03 -4.14 3.80
CA GLY A 256 -1.03 -3.29 2.61
C GLY A 256 -0.77 -1.79 2.84
N CYS A 257 -0.51 -1.35 4.08
CA CYS A 257 -0.14 0.05 4.39
C CYS A 257 1.07 0.53 3.57
N VAL A 258 2.03 -0.34 3.28
CA VAL A 258 3.19 0.00 2.43
C VAL A 258 2.72 0.42 1.05
N ARG A 259 1.84 -0.37 0.43
CA ARG A 259 1.26 -0.10 -0.89
C ARG A 259 0.37 1.15 -0.88
N GLU A 260 -0.40 1.32 0.19
CA GLU A 260 -1.25 2.50 0.36
C GLU A 260 -0.43 3.78 0.43
N LEU A 261 0.61 3.82 1.26
CA LEU A 261 1.47 4.99 1.39
C LEU A 261 2.29 5.23 0.14
N ARG A 262 2.70 4.17 -0.57
CA ARG A 262 3.30 4.30 -1.89
C ARG A 262 2.40 5.10 -2.81
N VAL A 263 1.14 4.70 -2.97
CA VAL A 263 0.17 5.41 -3.82
C VAL A 263 -0.14 6.81 -3.27
N ALA A 264 -0.31 6.96 -1.95
CA ALA A 264 -0.57 8.23 -1.30
C ALA A 264 0.56 9.24 -1.51
N SER A 265 1.83 8.79 -1.52
CA SER A 265 3.00 9.65 -1.77
C SER A 265 3.03 10.23 -3.19
N TYR A 266 2.61 9.45 -4.20
CA TYR A 266 2.43 9.99 -5.55
C TYR A 266 1.22 10.90 -5.61
N MET A 267 0.11 10.51 -4.96
CA MET A 267 -1.13 11.29 -4.93
C MET A 267 -0.89 12.70 -4.37
N SER A 268 -0.22 12.79 -3.22
CA SER A 268 0.09 14.06 -2.58
C SER A 268 1.09 14.88 -3.40
N LYS A 269 2.16 14.26 -3.92
CA LYS A 269 3.16 14.98 -4.73
C LYS A 269 2.56 15.55 -6.03
N VAL A 270 1.76 14.76 -6.76
CA VAL A 270 1.09 15.24 -7.98
C VAL A 270 0.14 16.39 -7.66
N SER A 271 -0.63 16.26 -6.58
CA SER A 271 -1.56 17.29 -6.12
C SER A 271 -0.84 18.61 -5.83
N LYS A 272 0.29 18.56 -5.11
CA LYS A 272 1.15 19.73 -4.84
C LYS A 272 1.74 20.34 -6.12
N LEU A 273 2.33 19.52 -7.00
CA LEU A 273 2.95 19.99 -8.24
C LEU A 273 1.95 20.67 -9.18
N LYS A 274 0.72 20.18 -9.22
CA LYS A 274 -0.33 20.70 -10.11
C LYS A 274 -1.22 21.76 -9.47
N GLY A 275 -1.16 21.95 -8.14
CA GLY A 275 -2.06 22.83 -7.40
C GLY A 275 -3.54 22.41 -7.51
N ILE A 276 -3.80 21.10 -7.59
CA ILE A 276 -5.16 20.53 -7.69
C ILE A 276 -5.43 19.58 -6.54
N PRO A 277 -6.69 19.38 -6.11
CA PRO A 277 -7.00 18.40 -5.07
C PRO A 277 -6.52 16.98 -5.44
N PRO A 278 -6.23 16.11 -4.45
CA PRO A 278 -5.77 14.73 -4.65
C PRO A 278 -6.93 13.81 -5.10
N LYS A 279 -7.53 14.11 -6.26
CA LYS A 279 -8.70 13.45 -6.80
C LYS A 279 -8.58 13.21 -8.31
N ASP A 280 -9.07 12.06 -8.75
CA ASP A 280 -9.14 11.64 -10.16
C ASP A 280 -7.77 11.68 -10.85
N LEU A 281 -6.70 11.28 -10.17
CA LEU A 281 -5.31 11.38 -10.65
C LEU A 281 -4.85 10.18 -11.50
N GLY A 282 -5.72 9.23 -11.84
CA GLY A 282 -5.31 8.00 -12.53
C GLY A 282 -5.21 6.77 -11.62
N PHE A 283 -5.01 7.01 -10.32
CA PHE A 283 -4.95 6.01 -9.26
C PHE A 283 -5.75 6.51 -8.05
N ASP A 284 -6.27 5.58 -7.27
CA ASP A 284 -7.12 5.86 -6.12
C ASP A 284 -6.82 4.91 -4.96
N LEU A 285 -7.40 5.24 -3.82
CA LEU A 285 -7.29 4.52 -2.56
C LEU A 285 -8.70 4.14 -2.07
N LEU A 286 -9.61 3.75 -2.97
CA LEU A 286 -10.96 3.32 -2.57
C LEU A 286 -11.03 1.79 -2.47
N VAL A 287 -10.65 1.29 -1.29
CA VAL A 287 -10.63 -0.14 -0.96
C VAL A 287 -11.41 -0.37 0.33
N LEU A 288 -12.00 -1.57 0.49
CA LEU A 288 -12.65 -2.00 1.72
C LEU A 288 -11.89 -3.17 2.32
N LYS A 289 -11.54 -3.07 3.61
CA LYS A 289 -10.88 -4.12 4.40
C LYS A 289 -11.74 -4.55 5.58
N GLU A 290 -11.33 -5.63 6.24
CA GLU A 290 -11.86 -6.04 7.54
C GLU A 290 -10.78 -5.90 8.61
N LYS A 291 -11.17 -5.50 9.83
CA LYS A 291 -10.25 -5.30 10.97
C LYS A 291 -9.51 -6.57 11.40
N ARG A 292 -10.15 -7.74 11.30
CA ARG A 292 -9.62 -9.03 11.75
C ARG A 292 -10.04 -10.11 10.78
N VAL A 293 -9.10 -10.75 10.09
CA VAL A 293 -9.44 -11.85 9.18
C VAL A 293 -9.37 -13.16 9.96
N ARG A 294 -10.47 -13.92 9.96
CA ARG A 294 -10.48 -15.25 10.61
C ARG A 294 -9.98 -16.30 9.64
N TRP A 295 -8.84 -16.90 9.95
CA TRP A 295 -8.27 -18.02 9.21
C TRP A 295 -8.52 -19.33 9.94
N ASP A 296 -9.33 -20.22 9.35
CA ASP A 296 -9.48 -21.61 9.80
C ASP A 296 -8.42 -22.47 9.10
N ILE A 297 -7.30 -22.76 9.78
CA ILE A 297 -6.29 -23.68 9.23
C ILE A 297 -6.72 -25.11 9.58
N LYS A 298 -7.31 -25.80 8.60
CA LYS A 298 -7.70 -27.21 8.72
C LYS A 298 -6.72 -28.08 7.95
N LYS A 299 -6.17 -29.11 8.60
CA LYS A 299 -5.47 -30.17 7.87
C LYS A 299 -6.51 -30.96 7.09
N VAL A 300 -6.32 -31.03 5.78
CA VAL A 300 -7.26 -31.67 4.86
C VAL A 300 -6.54 -32.82 4.16
N GLU A 301 -7.12 -34.01 4.18
CA GLU A 301 -6.67 -35.16 3.39
C GLU A 301 -7.41 -35.19 2.05
N ASN A 302 -6.87 -35.89 1.05
CA ASN A 302 -7.47 -36.06 -0.29
C ASN A 302 -7.72 -34.74 -1.05
N VAL A 303 -6.74 -33.83 -1.05
CA VAL A 303 -6.84 -32.56 -1.76
C VAL A 303 -6.80 -32.78 -3.27
N VAL A 304 -7.85 -32.34 -3.96
CA VAL A 304 -7.92 -32.31 -5.43
C VAL A 304 -7.79 -30.86 -5.88
N LEU A 305 -6.84 -30.58 -6.80
CA LEU A 305 -6.65 -29.25 -7.35
C LEU A 305 -7.83 -28.87 -8.26
N ALA A 306 -8.32 -27.64 -8.09
CA ALA A 306 -9.45 -27.12 -8.87
C ALA A 306 -9.08 -26.98 -10.36
N LYS A 307 -10.01 -27.36 -11.25
CA LYS A 307 -9.89 -27.21 -12.69
C LYS A 307 -11.22 -26.70 -13.27
N SER A 308 -11.14 -25.78 -14.23
CA SER A 308 -12.31 -25.25 -14.92
C SER A 308 -12.77 -26.18 -16.05
N GLU A 309 -14.07 -26.37 -16.17
CA GLU A 309 -14.72 -27.09 -17.26
C GLU A 309 -15.27 -26.13 -18.33
N LYS A 310 -15.57 -26.65 -19.52
CA LYS A 310 -16.16 -25.84 -20.59
C LYS A 310 -17.59 -25.43 -20.26
N PHE A 311 -17.92 -24.18 -20.55
CA PHE A 311 -19.27 -23.64 -20.42
C PHE A 311 -20.22 -24.30 -21.44
N VAL A 312 -21.38 -24.77 -20.97
CA VAL A 312 -22.46 -25.33 -21.77
C VAL A 312 -23.75 -24.65 -21.34
N ARG A 313 -24.55 -24.12 -22.27
CA ARG A 313 -25.79 -23.36 -22.00
C ARG A 313 -26.93 -24.19 -21.40
N ASP A 314 -27.79 -23.54 -20.60
CA ASP A 314 -28.91 -24.18 -19.92
C ASP A 314 -30.05 -24.35 -20.91
N PRO A 315 -30.63 -25.55 -21.05
CA PRO A 315 -31.83 -25.74 -21.85
C PRO A 315 -33.02 -24.86 -21.42
N MET A 316 -33.07 -24.43 -20.16
CA MET A 316 -34.20 -23.62 -19.65
C MET A 316 -34.14 -22.15 -20.04
N GLY A 317 -32.99 -21.65 -20.47
CA GLY A 317 -32.81 -20.27 -20.91
C GLY A 317 -31.66 -19.54 -20.21
N ASP A 318 -31.42 -18.31 -20.64
CA ASP A 318 -30.38 -17.44 -20.08
C ASP A 318 -30.96 -16.52 -18.99
N PHE A 319 -30.09 -16.08 -18.08
CA PHE A 319 -30.43 -15.12 -17.03
C PHE A 319 -29.73 -13.78 -17.25
N LYS A 320 -30.46 -12.69 -17.00
CA LYS A 320 -29.90 -11.35 -16.92
C LYS A 320 -30.02 -10.81 -15.51
N ILE A 321 -28.91 -10.36 -14.93
CA ILE A 321 -28.86 -9.81 -13.59
C ILE A 321 -28.48 -8.33 -13.64
N TRP A 322 -29.16 -7.50 -12.86
CA TRP A 322 -28.76 -6.12 -12.63
C TRP A 322 -29.20 -5.67 -11.24
N ILE A 323 -28.64 -4.55 -10.80
CA ILE A 323 -29.01 -3.87 -9.56
C ILE A 323 -29.78 -2.60 -9.94
N ASP A 324 -30.91 -2.38 -9.27
CA ASP A 324 -31.64 -1.11 -9.33
C ASP A 324 -32.15 -0.74 -7.92
N GLY A 325 -31.82 0.48 -7.49
CA GLY A 325 -32.03 0.94 -6.13
C GLY A 325 -31.44 -0.01 -5.09
N ARG A 326 -32.31 -0.62 -4.27
CA ARG A 326 -31.93 -1.56 -3.19
C ARG A 326 -32.18 -3.03 -3.54
N ASN A 327 -32.45 -3.33 -4.80
CA ASN A 327 -32.85 -4.67 -5.24
C ASN A 327 -31.93 -5.19 -6.34
N ILE A 328 -31.71 -6.50 -6.29
CA ILE A 328 -31.14 -7.33 -7.34
C ILE A 328 -32.30 -7.89 -8.15
N PHE A 329 -32.24 -7.72 -9.46
CA PHE A 329 -33.20 -8.26 -10.40
C PHE A 329 -32.54 -9.41 -11.14
N CYS A 330 -33.18 -10.58 -11.12
CA CYS A 330 -32.79 -11.77 -11.85
C CYS A 330 -33.89 -12.10 -12.87
N LYS A 331 -33.67 -11.70 -14.12
CA LYS A 331 -34.63 -11.91 -15.21
C LYS A 331 -34.33 -13.22 -15.93
N HIS A 332 -35.38 -14.02 -16.03
CA HIS A 332 -35.52 -15.13 -16.95
C HIS A 332 -36.61 -14.79 -17.99
N GLU A 333 -36.75 -15.55 -19.08
CA GLU A 333 -37.85 -15.32 -20.04
C GLU A 333 -39.23 -15.46 -19.36
N LYS A 334 -39.34 -16.40 -18.41
CA LYS A 334 -40.60 -16.81 -17.76
C LYS A 334 -40.97 -15.97 -16.53
N ALA A 335 -39.99 -15.33 -15.90
CA ALA A 335 -40.19 -14.58 -14.65
C ALA A 335 -39.05 -13.60 -14.39
N VAL A 336 -39.33 -12.56 -13.59
CA VAL A 336 -38.30 -11.70 -12.99
C VAL A 336 -38.35 -11.90 -11.48
N VAL A 337 -37.29 -12.46 -10.91
CA VAL A 337 -37.15 -12.65 -9.47
C VAL A 337 -36.41 -11.43 -8.91
N VAL A 338 -37.00 -10.79 -7.89
CA VAL A 338 -36.47 -9.57 -7.30
C VAL A 338 -36.27 -9.77 -5.80
N GLY A 339 -35.13 -9.33 -5.29
CA GLY A 339 -34.82 -9.37 -3.85
C GLY A 339 -33.49 -8.70 -3.58
N ASN A 340 -33.02 -8.72 -2.33
CA ASN A 340 -31.72 -8.17 -1.94
C ASN A 340 -30.78 -9.24 -1.36
N ASN A 341 -31.21 -10.50 -1.36
CA ASN A 341 -30.49 -11.64 -0.80
C ASN A 341 -30.27 -12.69 -1.90
N ALA A 342 -29.00 -13.03 -2.16
CA ALA A 342 -28.65 -13.97 -3.23
C ALA A 342 -29.30 -15.35 -3.05
N LYS A 343 -29.37 -15.83 -1.80
CA LYS A 343 -29.96 -17.14 -1.45
C LYS A 343 -31.47 -17.17 -1.74
N GLU A 344 -32.20 -16.15 -1.33
CA GLU A 344 -33.66 -16.11 -1.56
C GLU A 344 -34.01 -16.05 -3.05
N ILE A 345 -33.20 -15.34 -3.83
CA ILE A 345 -33.36 -15.25 -5.29
C ILE A 345 -33.09 -16.61 -5.94
N ILE A 346 -31.95 -17.25 -5.65
CA ILE A 346 -31.63 -18.56 -6.25
C ILE A 346 -32.62 -19.65 -5.82
N ASP A 347 -33.04 -19.68 -4.54
CA ASP A 347 -34.05 -20.61 -4.04
C ASP A 347 -35.38 -20.43 -4.79
N THR A 348 -35.76 -19.19 -5.10
CA THR A 348 -36.96 -18.89 -5.89
C THR A 348 -36.81 -19.32 -7.35
N VAL A 349 -35.66 -19.08 -7.96
CA VAL A 349 -35.36 -19.55 -9.34
C VAL A 349 -35.46 -21.08 -9.43
N ILE A 350 -34.89 -21.79 -8.46
CA ILE A 350 -34.95 -23.27 -8.39
C ILE A 350 -36.39 -23.73 -8.16
N ARG A 351 -37.11 -23.13 -7.20
CA ARG A 351 -38.50 -23.48 -6.89
C ARG A 351 -39.44 -23.28 -8.08
N LEU A 352 -39.17 -22.29 -8.93
CA LEU A 352 -39.92 -22.03 -10.16
C LEU A 352 -39.46 -22.90 -11.36
N GLY A 353 -38.47 -23.76 -11.17
CA GLY A 353 -37.97 -24.65 -12.23
C GLY A 353 -37.33 -23.91 -13.40
N LEU A 354 -36.71 -22.75 -13.14
CA LEU A 354 -36.16 -21.88 -14.19
C LEU A 354 -34.72 -22.24 -14.60
N VAL A 355 -34.06 -23.13 -13.86
CA VAL A 355 -32.70 -23.62 -14.13
C VAL A 355 -32.70 -25.14 -14.08
N SER A 356 -32.01 -25.80 -15.01
CA SER A 356 -31.99 -27.28 -15.08
C SER A 356 -30.63 -27.90 -14.84
N ARG A 357 -29.52 -27.14 -15.03
CA ARG A 357 -28.17 -27.65 -14.82
C ARG A 357 -27.55 -27.15 -13.52
N LEU A 358 -26.81 -28.02 -12.85
CA LEU A 358 -26.14 -27.71 -11.58
C LEU A 358 -25.01 -26.67 -11.74
N ASP A 359 -24.27 -26.72 -12.85
CA ASP A 359 -23.23 -25.75 -13.17
C ASP A 359 -23.82 -24.34 -13.36
N HIS A 360 -24.98 -24.19 -13.98
CA HIS A 360 -25.69 -22.91 -14.05
C HIS A 360 -26.26 -22.44 -12.73
N ALA A 361 -26.80 -23.34 -11.91
CA ALA A 361 -27.23 -22.97 -10.56
C ALA A 361 -26.03 -22.42 -9.76
N GLY A 362 -24.85 -23.04 -9.91
CA GLY A 362 -23.59 -22.55 -9.32
C GLY A 362 -23.14 -21.19 -9.88
N TYR A 363 -23.17 -21.01 -11.20
CA TYR A 363 -22.90 -19.72 -11.85
C TYR A 363 -23.84 -18.63 -11.35
N LEU A 364 -25.14 -18.91 -11.31
CA LEU A 364 -26.15 -17.96 -10.90
C LEU A 364 -25.98 -17.59 -9.42
N GLY A 365 -25.68 -18.57 -8.55
CA GLY A 365 -25.33 -18.32 -7.17
C GLY A 365 -24.12 -17.38 -7.01
N ARG A 366 -23.07 -17.59 -7.81
CA ARG A 366 -21.87 -16.72 -7.83
C ARG A 366 -22.21 -15.29 -8.26
N GLU A 367 -22.92 -15.13 -9.37
CA GLU A 367 -23.27 -13.81 -9.89
C GLU A 367 -24.25 -13.06 -8.97
N LEU A 368 -25.26 -13.76 -8.41
CA LEU A 368 -26.18 -13.17 -7.44
C LEU A 368 -25.44 -12.76 -6.16
N LYS A 369 -24.47 -13.57 -5.69
CA LYS A 369 -23.67 -13.20 -4.52
C LYS A 369 -22.79 -11.98 -4.80
N LYS A 370 -22.23 -11.90 -6.00
CA LYS A 370 -21.47 -10.74 -6.48
C LYS A 370 -22.34 -9.49 -6.51
N ALA A 371 -23.57 -9.58 -7.01
CA ALA A 371 -24.54 -8.50 -6.99
C ALA A 371 -24.93 -8.09 -5.55
N GLU A 372 -25.13 -9.05 -4.64
CA GLU A 372 -25.41 -8.79 -3.23
C GLU A 372 -24.27 -8.04 -2.54
N ILE A 373 -23.01 -8.44 -2.78
CA ILE A 373 -21.83 -7.75 -2.25
C ILE A 373 -21.76 -6.33 -2.83
N ALA A 374 -21.95 -6.17 -4.15
CA ALA A 374 -21.95 -4.86 -4.78
C ALA A 374 -23.01 -3.92 -4.16
N LEU A 375 -24.22 -4.44 -3.93
CA LEU A 375 -25.30 -3.70 -3.30
C LEU A 375 -24.94 -3.24 -1.88
N LYS A 376 -24.38 -4.14 -1.06
CA LYS A 376 -23.98 -3.82 0.33
C LYS A 376 -22.87 -2.77 0.39
N LEU A 377 -21.95 -2.83 -0.57
CA LEU A 377 -20.77 -1.97 -0.60
C LEU A 377 -20.97 -0.69 -1.44
N GLY A 378 -22.16 -0.49 -2.02
CA GLY A 378 -22.44 0.63 -2.93
C GLY A 378 -21.59 0.61 -4.20
N LYS A 379 -21.14 -0.57 -4.65
CA LYS A 379 -20.34 -0.75 -5.87
C LYS A 379 -21.21 -0.96 -7.09
N SER A 380 -20.68 -0.62 -8.26
CA SER A 380 -21.28 -1.02 -9.53
C SER A 380 -21.17 -2.53 -9.71
N TYR A 381 -22.23 -3.13 -10.25
CA TYR A 381 -22.27 -4.53 -10.67
C TYR A 381 -22.49 -4.59 -12.18
N PHE A 382 -21.63 -5.33 -12.85
CA PHE A 382 -21.83 -5.76 -14.23
C PHE A 382 -21.68 -7.28 -14.26
N GLN A 383 -22.67 -7.95 -14.84
CA GLN A 383 -22.64 -9.41 -14.97
C GLN A 383 -21.37 -9.83 -15.73
N ASP A 384 -20.75 -10.92 -15.26
CA ASP A 384 -19.49 -11.46 -15.79
C ASP A 384 -18.24 -10.56 -15.64
N GLU A 385 -18.35 -9.34 -15.09
CA GLU A 385 -17.19 -8.53 -14.68
C GLU A 385 -16.86 -8.75 -13.20
N GLU A 386 -15.58 -8.75 -12.84
CA GLU A 386 -15.15 -8.80 -11.44
C GLU A 386 -15.51 -7.52 -10.67
N LEU A 387 -15.75 -7.65 -9.37
CA LEU A 387 -15.90 -6.48 -8.52
C LEU A 387 -14.56 -5.75 -8.39
N LYS A 388 -14.61 -4.43 -8.43
CA LYS A 388 -13.42 -3.61 -8.26
C LYS A 388 -13.02 -3.49 -6.79
N PHE A 389 -11.79 -3.85 -6.47
CA PHE A 389 -11.17 -3.74 -5.14
C PHE A 389 -9.95 -2.81 -5.11
N GLY A 390 -9.74 -2.02 -6.17
CA GLY A 390 -8.73 -0.96 -6.19
C GLY A 390 -7.32 -1.52 -6.19
N ILE A 391 -6.42 -0.94 -5.38
CA ILE A 391 -4.98 -1.27 -5.37
C ILE A 391 -4.64 -2.70 -4.91
N TYR A 392 -5.62 -3.46 -4.43
CA TYR A 392 -5.47 -4.88 -4.04
C TYR A 392 -5.93 -5.86 -5.11
N GLU A 393 -6.43 -5.37 -6.26
CA GLU A 393 -6.62 -6.24 -7.40
C GLU A 393 -5.28 -6.83 -7.82
N VAL A 394 -5.23 -8.15 -8.03
CA VAL A 394 -4.07 -8.84 -8.61
C VAL A 394 -3.96 -8.41 -10.07
N THR A 395 -3.44 -7.21 -10.27
CA THR A 395 -2.93 -6.70 -11.52
C THR A 395 -1.54 -6.21 -11.19
N SER A 396 -0.54 -6.87 -11.74
CA SER A 396 0.82 -6.39 -11.76
C SER A 396 0.79 -4.90 -12.12
N LEU A 397 1.14 -4.02 -11.17
CA LEU A 397 1.63 -2.70 -11.53
C LEU A 397 2.70 -2.94 -12.60
N PRO A 398 2.74 -2.18 -13.70
CA PRO A 398 3.80 -2.33 -14.67
C PRO A 398 5.12 -2.01 -13.97
N SER A 399 5.79 -3.05 -13.47
CA SER A 399 7.18 -2.96 -13.07
C SER A 399 7.96 -2.72 -14.36
N SER A 400 8.69 -1.62 -14.42
CA SER A 400 9.59 -1.26 -15.53
C SER A 400 10.80 -2.21 -15.65
N LYS A 401 10.72 -3.44 -15.11
CA LYS A 401 11.81 -4.41 -15.03
C LYS A 401 11.37 -5.86 -15.24
N CYS A 402 10.35 -6.13 -16.06
CA CYS A 402 10.03 -7.51 -16.45
C CYS A 402 10.03 -7.68 -17.98
N SER A 403 11.22 -7.58 -18.57
CA SER A 403 11.48 -7.99 -19.95
C SER A 403 12.77 -8.79 -20.02
N GLN A 404 12.86 -9.88 -19.23
CA GLN A 404 14.00 -10.79 -19.32
C GLN A 404 13.74 -12.20 -18.74
N LEU A 405 12.53 -12.74 -18.87
CA LEU A 405 12.27 -14.16 -18.57
C LEU A 405 11.26 -14.76 -19.56
N GLN A 406 11.60 -14.71 -20.85
CA GLN A 406 11.00 -15.58 -21.87
C GLN A 406 12.09 -15.95 -22.89
N SER A 407 12.91 -16.94 -22.57
CA SER A 407 13.65 -17.76 -23.55
C SER A 407 14.53 -18.81 -22.87
N VAL A 408 13.93 -19.75 -22.13
CA VAL A 408 14.49 -21.11 -22.00
C VAL A 408 13.32 -22.09 -21.86
N GLN A 409 12.84 -22.58 -23.00
CA GLN A 409 12.44 -23.97 -23.24
C GLN A 409 12.18 -24.19 -24.73
#